data_AF-A0A969M555-F1
#
_entry.id   AF-A0A969M555-F1
#
_cell.length_a   1.000
_cell.length_b   1.000
_cell.length_c   1.000
_cell.angle_alpha   90.00
_cell.angle_beta   90.00
_cell.angle_gamma   90.00
#
_symmetry.space_group_name_H-M   'P 1'
#
loop_
_entity.id
_entity.type
_entity.pdbx_description
1 polymer ?
#
loop_
_entity_poly.entity_id
_entity_poly.type
_entity_poly.pdbx_seq_one_letter_code
_entity_poly.pdbx_strand_id
1 'polypeptide(L)' 'MSLTMPLPSPLPPAIPGLSALAGRYDVLLCDVWGVIHDGVAAHPAACDALQRFRAGGGTVVLV' A
#
# COMPACT_ATOMS: atom_id res chain seq x y z
N MET A 1 29.84 23.86 20.99
CA MET A 1 28.60 23.07 21.14
C MET A 1 28.01 22.94 19.73
N SER A 2 28.44 21.92 18.97
CA SER A 2 28.08 21.77 17.55
C SER A 2 26.88 20.84 17.45
N LEU A 3 25.73 21.38 17.04
CA LEU A 3 24.53 20.60 16.75
C LEU A 3 24.73 19.91 15.40
N THR A 4 24.97 18.60 15.41
CA THR A 4 24.93 17.80 14.18
C THR A 4 23.45 17.63 13.80
N MET A 5 22.97 18.35 12.79
CA MET A 5 21.66 18.02 12.20
C MET A 5 21.79 16.67 11.49
N PRO A 6 20.90 15.69 11.74
CA PRO A 6 20.89 14.47 10.96
C PRO A 6 20.55 14.80 9.51
N LEU A 7 21.32 14.25 8.56
CA LEU A 7 21.00 14.33 7.14
C LEU A 7 19.62 13.72 6.89
N PRO A 8 18.80 14.31 5.99
CA PRO A 8 17.48 13.77 5.68
C PRO A 8 17.60 12.33 5.18
N SER A 9 16.75 11.44 5.69
CA SER A 9 16.70 10.05 5.23
C SER A 9 16.38 10.02 3.74
N PRO A 10 17.03 9.14 2.96
CA PRO A 10 16.73 9.01 1.54
C PRO A 10 15.24 8.68 1.36
N LEU A 11 14.62 9.28 0.34
CA LEU A 11 13.23 8.98 0.00
C LEU A 11 13.09 7.51 -0.38
N PRO A 12 11.97 6.85 0.00
CA PRO A 12 11.67 5.52 -0.48
C PRO A 12 11.64 5.50 -2.02
N PRO A 13 12.14 4.42 -2.66
CA PRO A 13 12.01 4.25 -4.09
C PRO A 13 10.54 4.26 -4.52
N ALA A 14 10.22 5.00 -5.58
CA ALA A 14 8.89 4.95 -6.18
C ALA A 14 8.64 3.56 -6.78
N ILE A 15 7.47 2.98 -6.51
CA ILE A 15 7.04 1.71 -7.09
C ILE A 15 5.88 1.94 -8.07
N PRO A 16 5.77 1.13 -9.13
CA PRO A 16 4.72 1.29 -10.14
C PRO A 16 3.32 0.84 -9.66
N GLY A 17 3.24 0.20 -8.48
CA GLY A 17 1.98 -0.24 -7.87
C GLY A 17 2.15 -1.49 -7.00
N LEU A 18 1.04 -1.98 -6.42
CA LEU A 18 1.01 -3.13 -5.51
C LEU A 18 1.60 -4.41 -6.15
N SER A 19 1.41 -4.61 -7.46
CA SER A 19 1.91 -5.79 -8.18
C SER A 19 3.43 -5.96 -8.09
N ALA A 20 4.19 -4.88 -7.96
CA ALA A 20 5.65 -4.94 -7.81
C ALA A 20 6.09 -5.55 -6.46
N LEU A 21 5.19 -5.59 -5.48
CA LEU A 21 5.44 -6.09 -4.13
C LEU A 21 4.62 -7.34 -3.78
N ALA A 22 3.51 -7.59 -4.48
CA ALA A 22 2.53 -8.62 -4.16
C ALA A 22 3.14 -10.02 -3.93
N GLY A 23 4.09 -10.44 -4.78
CA GLY A 23 4.71 -11.76 -4.65
C GLY A 23 5.66 -11.92 -3.44
N ARG A 24 5.88 -10.86 -2.66
CA ARG A 24 6.77 -10.87 -1.48
C ARG A 24 6.03 -11.07 -0.16
N TYR A 25 4.69 -11.04 -0.18
CA TYR A 25 3.87 -11.03 1.02
C TYR A 25 2.67 -11.96 0.88
N ASP A 26 2.39 -12.74 1.93
CA ASP A 26 1.22 -13.62 1.99
C ASP A 26 -0.05 -12.88 2.45
N VAL A 27 0.12 -11.77 3.17
CA VAL A 27 -0.98 -11.00 3.79
C VAL A 27 -0.79 -9.51 3.54
N LEU A 28 -1.91 -8.83 3.23
CA LEU A 28 -2.02 -7.38 3.10
C LEU A 28 -3.02 -6.84 4.14
N LEU A 29 -2.55 -5.95 5.01
CA LEU A 29 -3.40 -5.12 5.85
C LEU A 29 -3.69 -3.82 5.09
N CYS A 30 -4.96 -3.58 4.76
CA CYS A 30 -5.35 -2.45 3.93
C CYS A 30 -6.35 -1.57 4.67
N ASP A 31 -6.00 -0.30 4.85
CA ASP A 31 -6.95 0.71 5.35
C ASP A 31 -8.14 0.86 4.39
N VAL A 32 -9.26 1.35 4.91
CA VAL A 32 -10.50 1.55 4.17
C VAL A 32 -10.63 3.01 3.72
N TRP A 33 -10.55 3.97 4.64
CA TRP A 33 -10.86 5.36 4.34
C TRP A 33 -9.69 6.05 3.63
N GLY A 34 -9.93 6.61 2.45
CA GLY A 34 -8.90 7.21 1.60
C GLY A 34 -8.12 6.19 0.75
N VAL A 35 -8.25 4.89 1.01
CA VAL A 35 -7.67 3.83 0.17
C VAL A 35 -8.75 3.20 -0.71
N ILE A 36 -9.78 2.62 -0.11
CA ILE A 36 -10.86 1.92 -0.80
C ILE A 36 -11.99 2.86 -1.19
N HIS A 37 -12.29 3.84 -0.35
CA HIS A 37 -13.28 4.87 -0.65
C HIS A 37 -13.03 6.14 0.15
N ASP A 38 -13.64 7.24 -0.28
CA ASP A 38 -13.61 8.54 0.41
C ASP A 38 -14.91 8.86 1.19
N GLY A 39 -15.83 7.89 1.24
CA GLY A 39 -17.15 8.04 1.87
C GLY A 39 -18.25 8.48 0.91
N VAL A 40 -17.89 8.85 -0.32
CA VAL A 40 -18.82 9.17 -1.41
C VAL A 40 -18.76 8.07 -2.47
N ALA A 41 -17.55 7.70 -2.90
CA ALA A 41 -17.34 6.71 -3.95
C ALA A 41 -16.21 5.75 -3.61
N ALA A 42 -16.32 4.52 -4.13
CA ALA A 42 -15.22 3.57 -4.10
C ALA A 42 -14.16 3.93 -5.14
N HIS A 43 -12.90 3.59 -4.85
CA HIS A 43 -11.76 3.69 -5.76
C HIS A 43 -11.59 2.37 -6.52
N PRO A 44 -12.05 2.26 -7.78
CA PRO A 44 -12.12 0.96 -8.45
C PRO A 44 -10.75 0.31 -8.67
N ALA A 45 -9.71 1.12 -8.91
CA ALA A 45 -8.35 0.62 -9.09
C ALA A 45 -7.77 -0.02 -7.82
N ALA A 46 -8.10 0.51 -6.63
CA ALA A 46 -7.69 -0.08 -5.37
C ALA A 46 -8.41 -1.42 -5.14
N CYS A 47 -9.73 -1.45 -5.35
CA CYS A 47 -10.53 -2.67 -5.25
C CYS A 47 -10.01 -3.78 -6.18
N ASP A 48 -9.74 -3.44 -7.43
CA ASP A 48 -9.22 -4.35 -8.46
C ASP A 48 -7.81 -4.87 -8.11
N ALA A 49 -6.93 -4.02 -7.57
CA ALA A 49 -5.63 -4.45 -7.07
C ALA A 49 -5.74 -5.46 -5.92
N LEU A 50 -6.63 -5.22 -4.95
CA LEU A 50 -6.90 -6.16 -3.84
C LEU A 50 -7.50 -7.48 -4.33
N GLN A 51 -8.42 -7.42 -5.30
CA GLN A 51 -9.03 -8.62 -5.89
C GLN A 51 -7.97 -9.48 -6.59
N ARG A 52 -7.06 -8.88 -7.36
CA ARG A 52 -5.94 -9.60 -7.98
C ARG A 52 -4.99 -10.21 -6.95
N PHE A 53 -4.66 -9.48 -5.87
CA PHE A 53 -3.83 -10.02 -4.80
C PHE A 53 -4.46 -11.28 -4.17
N ARG A 54 -5.77 -11.24 -3.92
CA ARG A 54 -6.52 -12.41 -3.42
C ARG A 54 -6.58 -13.56 -4.42
N ALA A 55 -6.80 -13.26 -5.70
CA ALA A 55 -6.81 -14.28 -6.76
C ALA A 55 -5.44 -14.96 -6.92
N GLY A 56 -4.35 -14.27 -6.58
CA GLY A 56 -2.99 -14.82 -6.51
C GLY A 56 -2.69 -15.66 -5.27
N GLY A 57 -3.67 -15.89 -4.38
CA GLY A 57 -3.52 -16.69 -3.16
C GLY A 57 -3.19 -15.87 -1.90
N GLY A 58 -3.04 -14.55 -2.02
CA GLY A 58 -2.79 -13.67 -0.87
C GLY A 58 -4.05 -13.40 -0.04
N THR A 59 -3.87 -13.07 1.25
CA THR A 59 -4.96 -12.70 2.15
C THR A 59 -5.04 -11.19 2.32
N VAL A 60 -6.23 -10.61 2.21
CA VAL A 60 -6.45 -9.18 2.49
C VAL A 60 -7.29 -9.03 3.74
N VAL A 61 -6.82 -8.23 4.68
CA VAL A 61 -7.54 -7.82 5.88
C VAL A 61 -7.76 -6.32 5.79
N LEU A 62 -9.02 -5.90 5.87
CA LEU A 62 -9.37 -4.49 5.93
C LEU A 62 -9.30 -4.01 7.38
N VAL A 63 -8.61 -2.90 7.62
CA VAL A 63 -8.39 -2.31 8.95
C VAL A 63 -8.90 -0.89 9.03
#